data_AF-A0A1V9H5X9-F1
#
_entry.id   AF-A0A1V9H5X9-F1
#
_cell.length_a   1.000
_cell.length_b   1.000
_cell.length_c   1.000
_cell.angle_alpha   90.00
_cell.angle_beta   90.00
_cell.angle_gamma   90.00
#
_symmetry.space_group_name_H-M   'P 1'
#
loop_
_entity.id
_entity.type
_entity.pdbx_description
1 polymer ?
#
loop_
_entity_poly.entity_id
_entity_poly.type
_entity_poly.pdbx_seq_one_letter_code
_entity_poly.pdbx_strand_id
1 'polypeptide(L)'
;MAWLLMVVAAPLAAQQAGHVNSLARLRAGPGDEYRLVGEAHAGNPVTVYGCLENGSWCDVRGSDGRGWMRAQAIASGRGGVTTLVPKVTFALDAYWDAHYRGREWTAESERALWRAHVPGESLSLDLMAPGNGPSVGEPTIAKRLKDDTRSENERTERQWREKTSFELSRRDRNTRDDRINGCKRAGGEGDAVQDCVLSAKRDYYDSVRSRCNSAQSQDSSATSCLSGAQREYDAAIRERESRARDDR
;
A
#
# COMPACT_ATOMS: atom_id res chain seq x y z
N MET A 1 -38.85 -44.39 14.11
CA MET A 1 -37.89 -43.32 14.45
C MET A 1 -37.82 -42.34 13.29
N ALA A 2 -38.59 -41.26 13.33
CA ALA A 2 -38.51 -40.20 12.31
C ALA A 2 -37.33 -39.27 12.67
N TRP A 3 -36.29 -39.29 11.84
CA TRP A 3 -35.14 -38.40 11.97
C TRP A 3 -35.55 -37.01 11.45
N LEU A 4 -35.69 -36.05 12.37
CA LEU A 4 -35.81 -34.63 12.04
C LEU A 4 -34.43 -34.14 11.56
N LEU A 5 -34.32 -33.89 10.26
CA LEU A 5 -33.21 -33.12 9.68
C LEU A 5 -33.38 -31.66 10.09
N MET A 6 -32.60 -31.21 11.09
CA MET A 6 -32.41 -29.79 11.35
C MET A 6 -31.57 -29.19 10.22
N VAL A 7 -32.19 -28.39 9.37
CA VAL A 7 -31.48 -27.50 8.46
C VAL A 7 -30.99 -26.30 9.28
N VAL A 8 -29.70 -26.28 9.59
CA VAL A 8 -29.06 -25.09 10.18
C VAL A 8 -28.83 -24.09 9.06
N ALA A 9 -29.65 -23.05 8.98
CA ALA A 9 -29.38 -21.90 8.14
C ALA A 9 -28.20 -21.12 8.74
N ALA A 10 -27.01 -21.26 8.17
CA ALA A 10 -25.88 -20.42 8.52
C ALA A 10 -26.14 -18.99 7.98
N PRO A 11 -25.96 -17.94 8.78
CA PRO A 11 -26.09 -16.57 8.29
C PRO A 11 -25.02 -16.32 7.23
N LEU A 12 -25.46 -16.04 5.99
CA LEU A 12 -24.60 -15.46 4.97
C LEU A 12 -24.26 -14.04 5.42
N ALA A 13 -23.08 -13.84 6.01
CA ALA A 13 -22.54 -12.52 6.25
C ALA A 13 -22.53 -11.76 4.91
N ALA A 14 -23.23 -10.62 4.87
CA ALA A 14 -23.34 -9.78 3.69
C ALA A 14 -21.94 -9.21 3.35
N GLN A 15 -21.26 -9.85 2.41
CA GLN A 15 -19.99 -9.38 1.88
C GLN A 15 -20.24 -8.27 0.86
N GLN A 16 -19.49 -7.18 0.95
CA GLN A 16 -19.58 -6.08 0.00
C GLN A 16 -18.30 -5.97 -0.83
N ALA A 17 -18.45 -5.70 -2.12
CA ALA A 17 -17.33 -5.32 -2.96
C ALA A 17 -17.01 -3.84 -2.74
N GLY A 18 -15.73 -3.53 -2.62
CA GLY A 18 -15.21 -2.18 -2.59
C GLY A 18 -13.96 -2.08 -3.46
N HIS A 19 -13.42 -0.87 -3.55
CA HIS A 19 -12.10 -0.65 -4.08
C HIS A 19 -11.34 0.27 -3.14
N VAL A 20 -10.02 0.14 -3.19
CA VAL A 20 -9.13 0.96 -2.38
C VAL A 20 -9.00 2.34 -3.02
N ASN A 21 -9.12 3.43 -2.26
CA ASN A 21 -9.07 4.80 -2.79
C ASN A 21 -7.65 5.41 -2.80
N SER A 22 -6.75 4.85 -2.00
CA SER A 22 -5.37 5.28 -1.79
C SER A 22 -4.55 4.10 -1.27
N LEU A 23 -3.21 4.11 -1.36
CA LEU A 23 -2.39 3.00 -0.86
C LEU A 23 -2.79 2.63 0.58
N ALA A 24 -3.24 1.39 0.77
CA ALA A 24 -3.75 0.88 2.02
C ALA A 24 -3.03 -0.41 2.38
N ARG A 25 -2.64 -0.54 3.65
CA ARG A 25 -1.93 -1.71 4.13
C ARG A 25 -2.88 -2.64 4.88
N LEU A 26 -2.76 -3.93 4.62
CA LEU A 26 -3.48 -4.97 5.33
C LEU A 26 -2.69 -5.38 6.56
N ARG A 27 -3.39 -5.54 7.67
CA ARG A 27 -2.82 -5.91 8.97
C ARG A 27 -3.41 -7.21 9.50
N ALA A 28 -2.64 -7.91 10.33
CA ALA A 28 -3.08 -9.15 10.97
C ALA A 28 -4.20 -8.94 12.01
N GLY A 29 -4.54 -7.70 12.35
CA GLY A 29 -5.61 -7.31 13.28
C GLY A 29 -5.98 -5.83 13.13
N PRO A 30 -7.09 -5.39 13.74
CA PRO A 30 -7.62 -4.03 13.58
C PRO A 30 -6.92 -3.00 14.49
N GLY A 31 -5.69 -2.67 14.15
CA GLY A 31 -4.87 -1.67 14.84
C GLY A 31 -3.53 -1.48 14.16
N ASP A 32 -2.88 -0.33 14.33
CA ASP A 32 -1.66 0.00 13.57
C ASP A 32 -0.39 -0.71 14.04
N GLU A 33 -0.46 -1.24 15.25
CA GLU A 33 0.59 -2.02 15.87
C GLU A 33 0.63 -3.47 15.34
N TYR A 34 -0.46 -3.97 14.75
CA TYR A 34 -0.49 -5.31 14.18
C TYR A 34 0.45 -5.44 12.98
N ARG A 35 1.04 -6.63 12.84
CA ARG A 35 1.95 -6.97 11.74
C ARG A 35 1.30 -6.71 10.37
N LEU A 36 2.09 -6.15 9.46
CA LEU A 36 1.72 -5.99 8.05
C LEU A 36 1.69 -7.34 7.35
N VAL A 37 0.58 -7.62 6.66
CA VAL A 37 0.37 -8.89 5.95
C VAL A 37 0.14 -8.73 4.44
N GLY A 38 -0.06 -7.49 3.97
CA GLY A 38 -0.13 -7.16 2.56
C GLY A 38 -0.38 -5.68 2.31
N GLU A 39 -0.52 -5.31 1.05
CA GLU A 39 -0.90 -3.97 0.63
C GLU A 39 -1.91 -3.99 -0.53
N ALA A 40 -2.63 -2.90 -0.70
CA ALA A 40 -3.52 -2.70 -1.82
C ALA A 40 -3.39 -1.26 -2.30
N HIS A 41 -3.23 -1.12 -3.61
CA HIS A 41 -3.08 0.18 -4.27
C HIS A 41 -4.44 0.76 -4.65
N ALA A 42 -4.48 2.05 -4.93
CA ALA A 42 -5.70 2.70 -5.39
C ALA A 42 -6.28 2.00 -6.62
N GLY A 43 -7.60 1.80 -6.63
CA GLY A 43 -8.34 1.06 -7.65
C GLY A 43 -8.36 -0.45 -7.46
N ASN A 44 -7.53 -1.02 -6.58
CA ASN A 44 -7.55 -2.47 -6.36
C ASN A 44 -8.88 -2.90 -5.75
N PRO A 45 -9.53 -3.96 -6.29
CA PRO A 45 -10.76 -4.48 -5.72
C PRO A 45 -10.48 -5.17 -4.39
N VAL A 46 -11.39 -5.00 -3.44
CA VAL A 46 -11.38 -5.69 -2.14
C VAL A 46 -12.76 -6.23 -1.83
N THR A 47 -12.80 -7.40 -1.18
CA THR A 47 -14.03 -7.92 -0.59
C THR A 47 -14.05 -7.58 0.88
N VAL A 48 -15.11 -6.92 1.35
CA VAL A 48 -15.28 -6.48 2.74
C VAL A 48 -16.26 -7.41 3.45
N TYR A 49 -15.83 -7.99 4.56
CA TYR A 49 -16.59 -9.00 5.30
C TYR A 49 -17.36 -8.41 6.48
N GLY A 50 -16.85 -7.31 7.03
CA GLY A 50 -17.43 -6.61 8.15
C GLY A 50 -16.49 -5.53 8.64
N CYS A 51 -17.04 -4.58 9.41
CA CYS A 51 -16.24 -3.56 10.08
C CYS A 51 -16.47 -3.63 11.59
N LEU A 52 -15.50 -3.14 12.37
CA LEU A 52 -15.69 -2.97 13.80
C LEU A 52 -16.88 -2.05 14.10
N GLU A 53 -17.41 -2.14 15.31
CA GLU A 53 -18.53 -1.34 15.79
C GLU A 53 -18.27 0.17 15.60
N ASN A 54 -17.09 0.62 16.00
CA ASN A 54 -16.63 2.01 15.84
C ASN A 54 -16.35 2.41 14.39
N GLY A 55 -16.41 1.47 13.43
CA GLY A 55 -16.20 1.71 12.01
C GLY A 55 -14.76 2.07 11.61
N SER A 56 -13.78 1.96 12.50
CA SER A 56 -12.39 2.36 12.22
C SER A 56 -11.66 1.38 11.30
N TRP A 57 -11.93 0.08 11.47
CA TRP A 57 -11.27 -1.00 10.75
C TRP A 57 -12.29 -1.95 10.14
N CYS A 58 -11.97 -2.48 8.97
CA CYS A 58 -12.75 -3.50 8.28
C CYS A 58 -11.89 -4.71 7.93
N ASP A 59 -12.46 -5.90 8.09
CA ASP A 59 -11.88 -7.16 7.66
C ASP A 59 -12.13 -7.33 6.16
N VAL A 60 -11.06 -7.44 5.40
CA VAL A 60 -11.05 -7.41 3.94
C VAL A 60 -10.20 -8.52 3.35
N ARG A 61 -10.53 -8.92 2.13
CA ARG A 61 -9.68 -9.74 1.28
C ARG A 61 -9.26 -8.97 0.03
N GLY A 62 -7.95 -8.79 -0.11
CA GLY A 62 -7.31 -8.27 -1.32
C GLY A 62 -6.58 -9.38 -2.09
N SER A 63 -5.69 -9.00 -2.99
CA SER A 63 -4.83 -9.92 -3.75
C SER A 63 -3.89 -10.72 -2.86
N ASP A 64 -3.37 -10.07 -1.82
CA ASP A 64 -2.32 -10.62 -0.95
C ASP A 64 -2.88 -11.56 0.12
N GLY A 65 -4.21 -11.61 0.26
CA GLY A 65 -4.91 -12.45 1.20
C GLY A 65 -5.93 -11.69 2.04
N ARG A 66 -6.22 -12.25 3.22
CA ARG A 66 -7.18 -11.74 4.20
C ARG A 66 -6.45 -10.87 5.24
N GLY A 67 -7.07 -9.78 5.68
CA GLY A 67 -6.53 -8.94 6.75
C GLY A 67 -7.43 -7.75 7.07
N TRP A 68 -6.98 -6.89 7.97
CA TRP A 68 -7.70 -5.70 8.40
C TRP A 68 -7.15 -4.45 7.73
N MET A 69 -8.06 -3.57 7.31
CA MET A 69 -7.75 -2.31 6.64
C MET A 69 -8.57 -1.18 7.26
N ARG A 70 -8.01 0.04 7.33
CA ARG A 70 -8.77 1.21 7.79
C ARG A 70 -9.96 1.46 6.87
N ALA A 71 -11.15 1.64 7.45
CA ALA A 71 -12.38 1.78 6.67
C ALA A 71 -12.33 2.97 5.70
N GLN A 72 -11.69 4.08 6.10
CA GLN A 72 -11.53 5.29 5.29
C GLN A 72 -10.75 5.07 3.97
N ALA A 73 -9.95 3.99 3.89
CA ALA A 73 -9.20 3.66 2.68
C ALA A 73 -10.06 2.91 1.65
N ILE A 74 -11.27 2.49 2.03
CA ILE A 74 -12.15 1.70 1.20
C ILE A 74 -13.28 2.59 0.69
N ALA A 75 -13.36 2.72 -0.63
CA ALA A 75 -14.47 3.33 -1.32
C ALA A 75 -15.47 2.27 -1.78
N SER A 76 -16.75 2.61 -1.65
CA SER A 76 -17.86 1.87 -2.26
C SER A 76 -18.67 2.82 -3.12
N GLY A 77 -19.08 2.37 -4.30
CA GLY A 77 -19.96 3.13 -5.19
C GLY A 77 -21.40 3.29 -4.65
N ARG A 78 -21.69 2.74 -3.47
CA ARG A 78 -23.04 2.69 -2.87
C ARG A 78 -23.15 3.47 -1.55
N GLY A 79 -22.10 4.20 -1.14
CA GLY A 79 -22.06 4.95 0.12
C GLY A 79 -20.90 4.53 1.04
N GLY A 80 -20.97 4.93 2.31
CA GLY A 80 -19.96 4.57 3.31
C GLY A 80 -19.91 3.06 3.54
N VAL A 81 -18.74 2.44 3.36
CA VAL A 81 -18.59 0.98 3.45
C VAL A 81 -19.06 0.43 4.80
N THR A 82 -18.84 1.18 5.88
CA THR A 82 -19.15 0.81 7.27
C THR A 82 -20.65 0.68 7.56
N THR A 83 -21.50 1.24 6.70
CA THR A 83 -22.97 1.16 6.77
C THR A 83 -23.53 0.03 5.90
N LEU A 84 -22.72 -0.50 4.97
CA LEU A 84 -23.14 -1.50 3.99
C LEU A 84 -22.76 -2.94 4.40
N VAL A 85 -21.90 -3.09 5.42
CA VAL A 85 -21.39 -4.37 5.90
C VAL A 85 -21.79 -4.63 7.35
N PRO A 86 -21.83 -5.90 7.78
CA PRO A 86 -22.08 -6.26 9.17
C PRO A 86 -21.05 -5.65 10.13
N LYS A 87 -21.48 -5.44 11.38
CA LYS A 87 -20.59 -5.16 12.50
C LYS A 87 -19.99 -6.46 13.02
N VAL A 88 -18.67 -6.49 13.18
CA VAL A 88 -17.92 -7.67 13.62
C VAL A 88 -17.00 -7.35 14.79
N THR A 89 -16.67 -8.37 15.57
CA THR A 89 -15.65 -8.31 16.61
C THR A 89 -14.39 -9.03 16.15
N PHE A 90 -13.25 -8.64 16.71
CA PHE A 90 -11.99 -9.33 16.44
C PHE A 90 -11.69 -10.35 17.55
N ALA A 91 -11.61 -11.62 17.17
CA ALA A 91 -11.14 -12.71 18.01
C ALA A 91 -9.80 -13.21 17.46
N LEU A 92 -8.71 -12.80 18.11
CA LEU A 92 -7.34 -13.02 17.64
C LEU A 92 -7.09 -14.49 17.24
N ASP A 93 -7.29 -15.43 18.16
CA ASP A 93 -6.93 -16.83 17.94
C ASP A 93 -7.72 -17.43 16.78
N ALA A 94 -9.04 -17.27 16.80
CA ALA A 94 -9.91 -17.77 15.74
C ALA A 94 -9.55 -17.17 14.37
N TYR A 95 -9.24 -15.88 14.32
CA TYR A 95 -8.88 -15.18 13.08
C TYR A 95 -7.52 -15.65 12.56
N TRP A 96 -6.51 -15.72 13.42
CA TRP A 96 -5.15 -16.13 13.06
C TRP A 96 -5.09 -17.61 12.66
N ASP A 97 -5.84 -18.47 13.35
CA ASP A 97 -5.95 -19.89 13.01
C ASP A 97 -6.62 -20.12 11.66
N ALA A 98 -7.57 -19.27 11.28
CA ALA A 98 -8.27 -19.36 10.01
C ALA A 98 -7.46 -18.80 8.84
N HIS A 99 -6.59 -17.81 9.06
CA HIS A 99 -6.01 -17.01 7.97
C HIS A 99 -4.48 -16.98 7.90
N TYR A 100 -3.78 -17.30 8.99
CA TYR A 100 -2.32 -17.14 9.08
C TYR A 100 -1.57 -18.37 9.59
N ARG A 101 -2.23 -19.52 9.68
CA ARG A 101 -1.61 -20.76 10.14
C ARG A 101 -0.32 -21.08 9.36
N GLY A 102 0.74 -21.41 10.08
CA GLY A 102 2.04 -21.79 9.51
C GLY A 102 2.96 -20.61 9.17
N ARG A 103 2.57 -19.37 9.49
CA ARG A 103 3.46 -18.21 9.44
C ARG A 103 4.36 -18.19 10.68
N GLU A 104 5.66 -17.93 10.49
CA GLU A 104 6.66 -17.92 11.58
C GLU A 104 6.29 -16.96 12.72
N TRP A 105 5.69 -15.81 12.40
CA TRP A 105 5.23 -14.79 13.34
C TRP A 105 3.88 -15.12 14.01
N THR A 106 3.24 -16.24 13.67
CA THR A 106 2.04 -16.70 14.41
C THR A 106 2.36 -17.59 15.60
N ALA A 107 3.64 -17.60 16.03
CA ALA A 107 4.11 -18.32 17.19
C ALA A 107 3.34 -17.92 18.47
N GLU A 108 3.23 -18.87 19.41
CA GLU A 108 2.42 -18.70 20.62
C GLU A 108 2.86 -17.48 21.47
N SER A 109 4.15 -17.13 21.43
CA SER A 109 4.69 -15.94 22.08
C SER A 109 4.09 -14.63 21.54
N GLU A 110 3.85 -14.55 20.23
CA GLU A 110 3.21 -13.38 19.60
C GLU A 110 1.69 -13.39 19.84
N ARG A 111 1.06 -14.57 19.83
CA ARG A 111 -0.38 -14.70 20.18
C ARG A 111 -0.67 -14.24 21.61
N ALA A 112 0.12 -14.70 22.58
CA ALA A 112 -0.05 -14.34 23.98
C ALA A 112 0.04 -12.81 24.23
N LEU A 113 0.86 -12.10 23.45
CA LEU A 113 0.94 -10.63 23.47
C LEU A 113 -0.38 -10.00 23.02
N TRP A 114 -0.88 -10.41 21.86
CA TRP A 114 -2.04 -9.79 21.23
C TRP A 114 -3.36 -10.12 21.95
N ARG A 115 -3.44 -11.26 22.66
CA ARG A 115 -4.61 -11.57 23.52
C ARG A 115 -4.81 -10.55 24.65
N ALA A 116 -3.73 -9.91 25.11
CA ALA A 116 -3.78 -8.88 26.14
C ALA A 116 -4.09 -7.48 25.59
N HIS A 117 -4.26 -7.33 24.27
CA HIS A 117 -4.52 -6.05 23.61
C HIS A 117 -6.02 -5.88 23.32
N VAL A 118 -6.62 -4.76 23.73
CA VAL A 118 -8.02 -4.43 23.43
C VAL A 118 -8.10 -3.80 22.02
N PRO A 119 -8.83 -4.40 21.06
CA PRO A 119 -8.93 -3.87 19.70
C PRO A 119 -9.76 -2.58 19.65
N GLY A 120 -9.28 -1.54 18.96
CA GLY A 120 -10.08 -0.35 18.61
C GLY A 120 -9.96 0.88 19.52
N GLU A 121 -9.16 0.82 20.59
CA GLU A 121 -8.79 1.96 21.46
C GLU A 121 -7.26 2.15 21.55
N SER A 122 -6.51 1.74 20.52
CA SER A 122 -5.08 2.00 20.47
C SER A 122 -4.85 3.50 20.25
N LEU A 123 -4.50 4.23 21.32
CA LEU A 123 -3.89 5.56 21.24
C LEU A 123 -2.80 5.58 20.16
N SER A 124 -2.68 6.69 19.42
CA SER A 124 -1.70 6.89 18.35
C SER A 124 -0.30 6.40 18.74
N LEU A 125 0.48 5.93 17.76
CA LEU A 125 1.85 5.41 17.95
C LEU A 125 2.73 6.30 18.87
N ASP A 126 2.50 7.62 18.84
CA ASP A 126 3.19 8.63 19.66
C ASP A 126 2.76 8.69 21.14
N LEU A 127 1.51 8.32 21.47
CA LEU A 127 0.98 8.27 22.83
C LEU A 127 1.26 6.93 23.53
N MET A 128 1.55 5.87 22.75
CA MET A 128 2.02 4.58 23.26
C MET A 128 3.54 4.39 23.19
N ALA A 129 4.28 5.34 22.60
CA ALA A 129 5.69 5.46 22.88
C ALA A 129 5.81 5.78 24.38
N PRO A 130 6.46 4.92 25.20
CA PRO A 130 6.77 5.35 26.55
C PRO A 130 7.59 6.63 26.40
N GLY A 131 7.25 7.66 27.17
CA GLY A 131 8.12 8.82 27.28
C GLY A 131 9.55 8.36 27.50
N ASN A 132 10.52 9.15 27.02
CA ASN A 132 11.95 8.97 27.21
C ASN A 132 12.34 9.10 28.71
N GLY A 133 11.67 8.37 29.59
CA GLY A 133 12.08 8.14 30.97
C GLY A 133 12.99 6.92 30.98
N PRO A 134 14.13 6.98 31.70
CA PRO A 134 15.03 5.84 31.80
C PRO A 134 14.31 4.72 32.56
N SER A 135 13.88 3.66 31.88
CA SER A 135 13.45 2.44 32.57
C SER A 135 14.71 1.76 33.09
N VAL A 136 15.03 2.00 34.36
CA VAL A 136 16.04 1.25 35.11
C VAL A 136 15.49 -0.16 35.35
N GLY A 137 15.66 -1.03 34.35
CA GLY A 137 15.22 -2.44 34.39
C GLY A 137 15.12 -3.05 32.99
N GLU A 138 15.38 -4.36 32.87
CA GLU A 138 15.21 -5.07 31.60
C GLU A 138 13.75 -4.96 31.10
N PRO A 139 13.53 -4.63 29.82
CA PRO A 139 12.17 -4.59 29.28
C PRO A 139 11.49 -5.95 29.40
N THR A 140 10.19 -5.97 29.65
CA THR A 140 9.42 -7.23 29.70
C THR A 140 9.48 -7.94 28.33
N ILE A 141 9.29 -9.27 28.33
CA ILE A 141 9.23 -10.07 27.09
C ILE A 141 8.19 -9.49 26.12
N ALA A 142 7.02 -9.08 26.63
CA ALA A 142 5.96 -8.44 25.85
C ALA A 142 6.41 -7.13 25.18
N LYS A 143 7.16 -6.27 25.89
CA LYS A 143 7.67 -5.02 25.35
C LYS A 143 8.65 -5.27 24.19
N ARG A 144 9.58 -6.22 24.36
CA ARG A 144 10.53 -6.60 23.30
C ARG A 144 9.85 -7.11 22.05
N LEU A 145 8.82 -7.95 22.17
CA LEU A 145 8.07 -8.49 21.04
C LEU A 145 7.28 -7.41 20.28
N LYS A 146 6.73 -6.41 20.99
CA LYS A 146 6.06 -5.26 20.36
C LYS A 146 7.04 -4.39 19.59
N ASP A 147 8.20 -4.10 20.18
CA ASP A 147 9.25 -3.33 19.54
C ASP A 147 9.81 -4.06 18.29
N ASP A 148 9.94 -5.39 18.38
CA ASP A 148 10.34 -6.23 17.24
C ASP A 148 9.30 -6.20 16.10
N THR A 149 8.02 -6.39 16.42
CA THR A 149 6.92 -6.30 15.44
C THR A 149 6.90 -4.93 14.75
N ARG A 150 7.12 -3.86 15.51
CA ARG A 150 7.24 -2.50 14.96
C ARG A 150 8.43 -2.39 14.01
N SER A 151 9.61 -2.85 14.43
CA SER A 151 10.82 -2.82 13.60
C SER A 151 10.63 -3.59 12.29
N GLU A 152 9.99 -4.75 12.37
CA GLU A 152 9.65 -5.59 11.22
C GLU A 152 8.65 -4.92 10.27
N ASN A 153 7.61 -4.27 10.81
CA ASN A 153 6.70 -3.46 10.01
C ASN A 153 7.45 -2.34 9.29
N GLU A 154 8.29 -1.57 9.99
CA GLU A 154 9.08 -0.49 9.39
C GLU A 154 10.02 -1.00 8.29
N ARG A 155 10.66 -2.17 8.48
CA ARG A 155 11.49 -2.82 7.46
C ARG A 155 10.68 -3.20 6.24
N THR A 156 9.55 -3.89 6.46
CA THR A 156 8.62 -4.33 5.41
C THR A 156 8.12 -3.15 4.58
N GLU A 157 7.75 -2.05 5.25
CA GLU A 157 7.28 -0.84 4.58
C GLU A 157 8.35 -0.20 3.68
N ARG A 158 9.60 -0.15 4.13
CA ARG A 158 10.71 0.37 3.31
C ARG A 158 10.87 -0.47 2.04
N GLN A 159 10.90 -1.79 2.18
CA GLN A 159 11.02 -2.70 1.05
C GLN A 159 9.85 -2.55 0.05
N TRP A 160 8.61 -2.45 0.55
CA TRP A 160 7.46 -2.27 -0.33
C TRP A 160 7.45 -0.92 -1.03
N ARG A 161 7.87 0.16 -0.35
CA ARG A 161 8.03 1.49 -0.98
C ARG A 161 9.07 1.46 -2.10
N GLU A 162 10.21 0.81 -1.87
CA GLU A 162 11.26 0.64 -2.89
C GLU A 162 10.73 -0.14 -4.10
N LYS A 163 10.05 -1.27 -3.86
CA LYS A 163 9.44 -2.08 -4.93
C LYS A 163 8.40 -1.28 -5.72
N THR A 164 7.50 -0.57 -5.02
CA THR A 164 6.49 0.30 -5.65
C THR A 164 7.15 1.39 -6.51
N SER A 165 8.18 2.04 -5.97
CA SER A 165 8.95 3.07 -6.70
C SER A 165 9.60 2.52 -7.97
N PHE A 166 10.17 1.32 -7.89
CA PHE A 166 10.76 0.62 -9.02
C PHE A 166 9.72 0.32 -10.12
N GLU A 167 8.57 -0.24 -9.74
CA GLU A 167 7.48 -0.56 -10.68
C GLU A 167 6.90 0.69 -11.35
N LEU A 168 6.70 1.78 -10.59
CA LEU A 168 6.25 3.07 -11.13
C LEU A 168 7.27 3.67 -12.09
N SER A 169 8.55 3.56 -11.77
CA SER A 169 9.63 4.03 -12.65
C SER A 169 9.69 3.22 -13.95
N ARG A 170 9.47 1.90 -13.87
CA ARG A 170 9.38 1.02 -15.04
C ARG A 170 8.19 1.38 -15.93
N ARG A 171 7.01 1.57 -15.35
CA ARG A 171 5.79 1.95 -16.07
C ARG A 171 5.94 3.26 -16.84
N ASP A 172 6.56 4.26 -16.23
CA ASP A 172 6.78 5.56 -16.87
C ASP A 172 7.72 5.45 -18.08
N ARG A 173 8.81 4.68 -17.94
CA ARG A 173 9.73 4.42 -19.06
C ARG A 173 9.02 3.72 -20.21
N ASN A 174 8.22 2.69 -19.92
CA ASN A 174 7.44 2.00 -20.94
C ASN A 174 6.47 2.96 -21.65
N THR A 175 5.74 3.79 -20.89
CA THR A 175 4.79 4.77 -21.43
C THR A 175 5.47 5.78 -22.36
N ARG A 176 6.66 6.27 -21.96
CA ARG A 176 7.51 7.14 -22.78
C ARG A 176 7.90 6.44 -24.08
N ASP A 177 8.42 5.21 -23.98
CA ASP A 177 8.95 4.47 -25.12
C ASP A 177 7.83 4.10 -26.11
N ASP A 178 6.64 3.74 -25.62
CA ASP A 178 5.45 3.50 -26.43
C ASP A 178 5.03 4.75 -27.20
N ARG A 179 5.05 5.92 -26.55
CA ARG A 179 4.74 7.20 -27.21
C ARG A 179 5.79 7.58 -28.25
N ILE A 180 7.08 7.42 -27.94
CA ILE A 180 8.18 7.65 -28.88
C ILE A 180 8.03 6.74 -30.11
N ASN A 181 7.74 5.45 -29.90
CA ASN A 181 7.51 4.50 -30.98
C ASN A 181 6.22 4.81 -31.75
N GLY A 182 5.21 5.36 -31.09
CA GLY A 182 4.01 5.93 -31.72
C GLY A 182 4.35 7.08 -32.67
N CYS A 183 5.13 8.06 -32.21
CA CYS A 183 5.60 9.19 -33.03
C CYS A 183 6.33 8.69 -34.30
N LYS A 184 7.22 7.70 -34.14
CA LYS A 184 7.99 7.13 -35.26
C LYS A 184 7.10 6.40 -36.27
N ARG A 185 6.04 5.72 -35.82
CA ARG A 185 5.10 4.98 -36.68
C ARG A 185 4.10 5.89 -37.41
N ALA A 186 3.71 7.00 -36.80
CA ALA A 186 2.73 7.93 -37.38
C ALA A 186 3.23 8.58 -38.69
N GLY A 187 4.55 8.66 -38.88
CA GLY A 187 5.15 9.29 -40.05
C GLY A 187 4.96 10.82 -40.06
N GLY A 188 5.55 11.48 -41.05
CA GLY A 188 5.57 12.95 -41.17
C GLY A 188 6.94 13.46 -41.60
N GLU A 189 7.05 14.78 -41.78
CA GLU A 189 8.36 15.44 -41.94
C GLU A 189 9.20 15.23 -40.67
N GLY A 190 10.54 15.22 -40.82
CA GLY A 190 11.47 14.91 -39.74
C GLY A 190 11.26 15.77 -38.48
N ASP A 191 10.93 17.05 -38.67
CA ASP A 191 10.69 17.99 -37.57
C ASP A 191 9.45 17.64 -36.74
N ALA A 192 8.36 17.22 -37.38
CA ALA A 192 7.13 16.85 -36.68
C ALA A 192 7.30 15.58 -35.82
N VAL A 193 8.04 14.58 -36.35
CA VAL A 193 8.37 13.36 -35.60
C VAL A 193 9.29 13.70 -34.42
N GLN A 194 10.27 14.56 -34.62
CA GLN A 194 11.22 14.98 -33.58
C GLN A 194 10.53 15.75 -32.45
N ASP A 195 9.61 16.66 -32.79
CA ASP A 195 8.84 17.43 -31.80
C ASP A 195 7.90 16.54 -30.98
N CYS A 196 7.27 15.54 -31.62
CA CYS A 196 6.48 14.52 -30.91
C CYS A 196 7.33 13.71 -29.92
N VAL A 197 8.54 13.29 -30.32
CA VAL A 197 9.47 12.57 -29.45
C VAL A 197 9.92 13.43 -28.27
N LEU A 198 10.19 14.72 -28.50
CA LEU A 198 10.53 15.65 -27.42
C LEU A 198 9.38 15.85 -26.43
N SER A 199 8.15 15.97 -26.93
CA SER A 199 6.96 16.03 -26.07
C SER A 199 6.81 14.76 -25.23
N ALA A 200 7.01 13.58 -25.81
CA ALA A 200 6.97 12.31 -25.06
C ALA A 200 8.01 12.26 -23.93
N LYS A 201 9.22 12.78 -24.17
CA LYS A 201 10.28 12.88 -23.16
C LYS A 201 9.97 13.91 -22.08
N ARG A 202 9.36 15.05 -22.44
CA ARG A 202 8.92 16.08 -21.48
C ARG A 202 7.86 15.53 -20.54
N ASP A 203 6.84 14.85 -21.07
CA ASP A 203 5.75 14.31 -20.27
C ASP A 203 6.25 13.24 -19.27
N TYR A 204 7.22 12.41 -19.68
CA TYR A 204 7.95 11.51 -18.77
C TYR A 204 8.65 12.27 -17.64
N TYR A 205 9.39 13.32 -17.98
CA TYR A 205 10.12 14.13 -17.00
C TYR A 205 9.16 14.83 -16.03
N ASP A 206 8.06 15.40 -16.51
CA ASP A 206 7.05 16.05 -15.67
C ASP A 206 6.35 15.07 -14.73
N SER A 207 6.09 13.84 -15.20
CA SER A 207 5.58 12.73 -14.35
C SER A 207 6.56 12.39 -13.22
N VAL A 208 7.83 12.17 -13.55
CA VAL A 208 8.88 11.87 -12.56
C VAL A 208 9.05 13.03 -11.58
N ARG A 209 9.09 14.28 -12.06
CA ARG A 209 9.19 15.49 -11.24
C ARG A 209 8.01 15.62 -10.28
N SER A 210 6.78 15.43 -10.76
CA SER A 210 5.58 15.48 -9.93
C SER A 210 5.63 14.46 -8.79
N ARG A 211 6.10 13.24 -9.06
CA ARG A 211 6.30 12.22 -8.04
C ARG A 211 7.43 12.52 -7.06
N CYS A 212 8.59 12.97 -7.53
CA CYS A 212 9.69 13.34 -6.62
C CYS A 212 9.24 14.49 -5.68
N ASN A 213 8.43 15.44 -6.17
CA ASN A 213 7.91 16.55 -5.38
C ASN A 213 6.80 16.15 -4.40
N SER A 214 5.93 15.18 -4.78
CA SER A 214 4.85 14.69 -3.91
C SER A 214 5.32 13.64 -2.89
N ALA A 215 6.42 12.94 -3.18
CA ALA A 215 7.01 11.97 -2.28
C ALA A 215 7.74 12.61 -1.08
N GLN A 216 8.00 13.93 -1.08
CA GLN A 216 8.83 14.56 -0.06
C GLN A 216 8.38 15.96 0.36
N SER A 217 7.83 16.02 1.57
CA SER A 217 8.22 17.09 2.48
C SER A 217 9.63 16.76 3.04
N GLN A 218 10.67 17.42 2.50
CA GLN A 218 11.99 17.60 3.12
C GLN A 218 12.97 16.39 3.21
N ASP A 219 13.44 15.82 2.09
CA ASP A 219 14.63 14.94 2.12
C ASP A 219 15.57 15.16 0.91
N SER A 220 16.84 14.81 1.07
CA SER A 220 17.93 14.85 0.07
C SER A 220 17.70 13.93 -1.13
N SER A 221 16.82 12.94 -0.98
CA SER A 221 16.52 11.91 -1.96
C SER A 221 15.61 12.42 -3.11
N ALA A 222 14.77 13.45 -2.91
CA ALA A 222 14.03 14.11 -4.00
C ALA A 222 14.98 14.88 -4.91
N THR A 223 15.99 15.55 -4.34
CA THR A 223 17.02 16.25 -5.12
C THR A 223 17.79 15.26 -6.01
N SER A 224 18.12 14.08 -5.47
CA SER A 224 18.75 12.99 -6.25
C SER A 224 17.81 12.47 -7.36
N CYS A 225 16.55 12.19 -7.03
CA CYS A 225 15.47 11.77 -7.94
C CYS A 225 15.31 12.74 -9.14
N LEU A 226 15.23 14.04 -8.85
CA LEU A 226 15.11 15.10 -9.85
C LEU A 226 16.37 15.25 -10.71
N SER A 227 17.55 15.12 -10.11
CA SER A 227 18.82 15.23 -10.84
C SER A 227 19.00 14.13 -11.89
N GLY A 228 18.53 12.92 -11.62
CA GLY A 228 18.57 11.80 -12.56
C GLY A 228 17.69 12.05 -13.78
N ALA A 229 16.44 12.43 -13.55
CA ALA A 229 15.49 12.75 -14.61
C ALA A 229 15.95 13.94 -15.47
N GLN A 230 16.54 14.97 -14.84
CA GLN A 230 17.06 16.14 -15.55
C GLN A 230 18.20 15.78 -16.50
N ARG A 231 19.16 14.94 -16.05
CA ARG A 231 20.29 14.50 -16.90
C ARG A 231 19.81 13.77 -18.15
N GLU A 232 18.79 12.92 -18.03
CA GLU A 232 18.19 12.20 -19.17
C GLU A 232 17.52 13.18 -20.16
N TYR A 233 16.82 14.20 -19.66
CA TYR A 233 16.19 15.22 -20.51
C TYR A 233 17.23 16.08 -21.25
N ASP A 234 18.23 16.59 -20.54
CA ASP A 234 19.26 17.44 -21.14
C ASP A 234 20.08 16.71 -22.21
N ALA A 235 20.33 15.40 -22.01
CA ALA A 235 20.98 14.57 -23.02
C ALA A 235 20.16 14.50 -24.33
N ALA A 236 18.84 14.43 -24.23
CA ALA A 236 17.95 14.40 -25.39
C ALA A 236 17.91 15.72 -26.17
N ILE A 237 17.98 16.86 -25.48
CA ILE A 237 18.04 18.17 -26.13
C ILE A 237 19.35 18.32 -26.91
N ARG A 238 20.49 17.96 -26.30
CA ARG A 238 21.80 18.00 -26.95
C ARG A 238 21.85 17.14 -28.22
N GLU A 239 21.23 15.97 -28.20
CA GLU A 239 21.15 15.06 -29.35
C GLU A 239 20.35 15.67 -30.51
N ARG A 240 19.28 16.45 -30.25
CA ARG A 240 18.53 17.16 -31.30
C ARG A 240 19.35 18.29 -31.90
N GLU A 241 20.00 19.08 -31.04
CA GLU A 241 20.82 20.20 -31.47
C GLU A 241 22.04 19.76 -32.29
N SER A 242 22.62 18.59 -32.00
CA SER A 242 23.72 18.04 -32.81
C SER A 242 23.23 17.66 -34.20
N ARG A 243 22.10 16.94 -34.32
CA ARG A 243 21.54 16.58 -35.64
C ARG A 243 21.20 17.80 -36.49
N ALA A 244 20.62 18.84 -35.88
CA ALA A 244 20.31 20.08 -36.58
C ALA A 244 21.55 20.87 -37.05
N ARG A 245 22.72 20.62 -36.46
CA ARG A 245 24.00 21.17 -36.93
C ARG A 245 24.61 20.35 -38.06
N ASP A 246 24.44 19.03 -38.03
CA ASP A 246 24.94 18.11 -39.07
C ASP A 246 24.16 18.25 -40.41
N ASP A 247 22.91 18.70 -40.35
CA ASP A 247 22.05 18.92 -41.53
C ASP A 247 22.22 20.30 -42.20
N ARG A 248 23.14 21.16 -41.71
CA ARG A 248 23.42 22.52 -42.21
C ARG A 248 24.70 22.61 -43.01
#